data_AF-A0A2N6RZK9-F1
#
_entry.id   AF-A0A2N6RZK9-F1
#
_cell.length_a   1.000
_cell.length_b   1.000
_cell.length_c   1.000
_cell.angle_alpha   90.00
_cell.angle_beta   90.00
_cell.angle_gamma   90.00
#
_symmetry.space_group_name_H-M   'P 1'
#
loop_
_entity.id
_entity.type
_entity.pdbx_description
1 polymer ?
#
loop_
_entity_poly.entity_id
_entity_poly.type
_entity_poly.pdbx_seq_one_letter_code
_entity_poly.pdbx_strand_id
1 'polypeptide(L)'
;MVVADKHVKNMSGGLVGQIIVRVLAGLASIATAFTMNVVAPKQTSLPTGALKNNVVNPILQPHASGVVRQTSLSENEYGAHWEDSDGSPAFIDGTGDAFVKNAKGVIDVSEHQHLIDWDAVKDSGVDGAIIRISYGWDNGYDKQALRNISECKRLGIPFGIYMYSYAEKPEDGAAEGADIVSLLKGAGVSPEDLTYPVYYDLERWSWSGHQPPTSPYVYQDIVASWWNQLVSAGYHKLGVYSYANYLKGPLNSQYIHERTSWVASYGSRVGFPISTALRGWQYTSNGSVDGIEGRVDLNAFGMADGGEINGVSEFGNTITNTSANSSQDVGDGWKVSKKANRRDLWTNGDKSFILQYELRDSYYGHGGYARLGAPVAQEENLGGGWWRQHCQHGDVITQGRDKKYVIQYELRDSYYKHGGFTRLGAPISDEENLGAGWWRQHCQHGDVFTQGRDKKYVIQYELRDSYYKHGSYSRLGSPISDEENMGGGWWRQHCKHGDVWTHGRDIKYVIQFELLDSYQGHRGAAWLGAPVAEEENMGGGWWRQRCQNGDVWTHGKDKKFVLMFNLRKDYYARGGFEKLGAPVEDEHYDGNGIWRQACQKATLQAK
;
A
#
# COMPACT_ATOMS: atom_id res chain seq x y z
N MET A 1 -23.54 -3.36 67.12
CA MET A 1 -23.55 -4.54 66.24
C MET A 1 -22.15 -4.64 65.64
N VAL A 2 -21.33 -5.57 66.17
CA VAL A 2 -20.08 -6.21 65.67
C VAL A 2 -19.48 -5.59 64.39
N VAL A 3 -18.36 -4.84 64.39
CA VAL A 3 -16.90 -5.15 64.61
C VAL A 3 -16.25 -6.11 63.60
N ALA A 4 -15.10 -5.67 63.10
CA ALA A 4 -13.98 -6.38 62.44
C ALA A 4 -14.10 -6.58 60.90
N ASP A 5 -13.28 -5.97 60.01
CA ASP A 5 -11.86 -5.59 59.98
C ASP A 5 -10.91 -6.73 59.55
N LYS A 6 -10.11 -6.44 58.49
CA LYS A 6 -8.73 -6.87 58.14
C LYS A 6 -8.54 -7.01 56.62
N HIS A 7 -7.70 -6.18 55.97
CA HIS A 7 -6.22 -6.24 55.89
C HIS A 7 -5.74 -7.54 55.17
N VAL A 8 -4.79 -7.58 54.21
CA VAL A 8 -3.60 -6.75 53.97
C VAL A 8 -2.90 -7.20 52.65
N LYS A 9 -2.33 -6.22 51.93
CA LYS A 9 -1.06 -6.17 51.15
C LYS A 9 -0.63 -7.22 50.11
N ASN A 10 -0.34 -6.65 48.93
CA ASN A 10 0.96 -6.58 48.24
C ASN A 10 1.46 -7.69 47.29
N MET A 11 1.80 -7.19 46.09
CA MET A 11 3.07 -7.30 45.36
C MET A 11 3.19 -8.25 44.15
N SER A 12 3.37 -7.59 43.00
CA SER A 12 4.46 -7.76 42.02
C SER A 12 4.39 -8.85 40.94
N GLY A 13 4.78 -8.43 39.73
CA GLY A 13 5.18 -9.26 38.58
C GLY A 13 3.99 -9.65 37.71
N GLY A 14 3.93 -9.35 36.41
CA GLY A 14 5.00 -9.25 35.42
C GLY A 14 4.56 -10.11 34.24
N LEU A 15 4.41 -9.49 33.07
CA LEU A 15 4.08 -10.09 31.77
C LEU A 15 4.80 -11.43 31.56
N VAL A 16 4.06 -12.45 31.12
CA VAL A 16 4.27 -13.21 29.86
C VAL A 16 3.00 -14.03 29.63
N GLY A 17 2.20 -13.66 28.63
CA GLY A 17 1.06 -14.45 28.16
C GLY A 17 1.19 -14.70 26.68
N GLN A 18 1.75 -15.85 26.29
CA GLN A 18 1.60 -16.40 24.95
C GLN A 18 0.12 -16.70 24.74
N ILE A 19 -0.52 -16.03 23.80
CA ILE A 19 -1.87 -16.36 23.36
C ILE A 19 -1.73 -17.38 22.22
N ILE A 20 -1.97 -18.65 22.53
CA ILE A 20 -2.30 -19.68 21.55
C ILE A 20 -3.78 -19.51 21.21
N VAL A 21 -4.10 -19.03 20.01
CA VAL A 21 -5.47 -19.09 19.47
C VAL A 21 -5.58 -20.35 18.63
N ARG A 22 -6.32 -21.35 19.13
CA ARG A 22 -6.84 -22.45 18.31
C ARG A 22 -8.16 -22.01 17.72
N VAL A 23 -8.25 -21.89 16.40
CA VAL A 23 -9.51 -21.71 15.68
C VAL A 23 -10.05 -23.09 15.31
N LEU A 24 -11.21 -23.43 15.87
CA LEU A 24 -12.08 -24.52 15.43
C LEU A 24 -13.19 -23.89 14.58
N ALA A 25 -13.15 -24.07 13.26
CA ALA A 25 -14.25 -23.74 12.38
C ALA A 25 -14.90 -25.05 11.88
N GLY A 26 -16.12 -25.30 12.38
CA GLY A 26 -17.03 -26.34 11.87
C GLY A 26 -18.15 -25.68 11.06
N LEU A 27 -18.44 -26.29 9.91
CA LEU A 27 -19.33 -25.93 8.80
C LEU A 27 -20.76 -25.46 9.14
N ALA A 28 -21.27 -24.51 8.34
CA ALA A 28 -22.46 -24.67 7.47
C ALA A 28 -22.70 -23.40 6.62
N SER A 29 -22.43 -23.44 5.32
CA SER A 29 -22.89 -22.39 4.37
C SER A 29 -24.20 -22.82 3.72
N ILE A 30 -25.24 -22.04 3.95
CA ILE A 30 -26.59 -22.21 3.41
C ILE A 30 -26.59 -21.83 1.93
N ALA A 31 -26.97 -22.78 1.07
CA ALA A 31 -27.31 -22.52 -0.32
C ALA A 31 -28.55 -21.61 -0.38
N THR A 32 -28.40 -20.39 -0.91
CA THR A 32 -29.54 -19.50 -1.19
C THR A 32 -30.05 -19.78 -2.60
N ALA A 33 -31.12 -20.59 -2.70
CA ALA A 33 -31.85 -20.78 -3.96
C ALA A 33 -32.82 -19.62 -4.18
N PHE A 34 -32.70 -18.92 -5.31
CA PHE A 34 -33.74 -18.00 -5.80
C PHE A 34 -34.84 -18.81 -6.51
N THR A 35 -36.06 -18.79 -5.97
CA THR A 35 -37.26 -19.33 -6.64
C THR A 35 -37.77 -18.35 -7.69
N MET A 36 -37.76 -18.74 -8.96
CA MET A 36 -38.57 -18.09 -10.01
C MET A 36 -39.94 -18.78 -10.10
N ASN A 37 -41.00 -18.01 -9.93
CA ASN A 37 -42.39 -18.44 -10.15
C ASN A 37 -42.61 -18.68 -11.65
N VAL A 38 -42.85 -19.93 -12.04
CA VAL A 38 -43.50 -20.24 -13.33
C VAL A 38 -44.65 -21.21 -13.06
N VAL A 39 -45.85 -20.75 -13.40
CA VAL A 39 -47.12 -21.47 -13.29
C VAL A 39 -47.15 -22.61 -14.31
N ALA A 40 -47.35 -23.85 -13.83
CA ALA A 40 -47.59 -25.02 -14.67
C ALA A 40 -49.09 -25.18 -15.02
N PRO A 41 -49.45 -25.70 -16.21
CA PRO A 41 -50.74 -26.33 -16.42
C PRO A 41 -50.64 -27.87 -16.41
N LYS A 42 -51.38 -28.43 -15.44
CA LYS A 42 -52.10 -29.72 -15.39
C LYS A 42 -51.62 -30.92 -16.22
N GLN A 43 -51.26 -31.99 -15.50
CA GLN A 43 -51.33 -33.38 -15.95
C GLN A 43 -52.79 -33.88 -16.02
N THR A 44 -53.08 -34.66 -17.06
CA THR A 44 -54.17 -35.64 -17.11
C THR A 44 -53.62 -37.03 -17.46
N SER A 45 -54.25 -38.03 -16.86
CA SER A 45 -53.84 -39.40 -16.53
C SER A 45 -54.05 -40.49 -17.60
N LEU A 46 -53.37 -41.65 -17.38
CA LEU A 46 -53.77 -43.09 -17.55
C LEU A 46 -52.78 -43.93 -18.41
N PRO A 47 -52.75 -45.29 -18.31
CA PRO A 47 -52.44 -46.15 -17.16
C PRO A 47 -51.40 -47.27 -17.49
N THR A 48 -51.04 -48.05 -16.47
CA THR A 48 -50.11 -49.21 -16.46
C THR A 48 -50.45 -50.38 -17.40
N GLY A 49 -49.43 -51.00 -18.02
CA GLY A 49 -49.52 -52.31 -18.69
C GLY A 49 -48.19 -52.95 -19.12
N ALA A 50 -47.88 -54.10 -18.49
CA ALA A 50 -47.11 -55.28 -18.94
C ALA A 50 -45.67 -55.21 -19.53
N LEU A 51 -44.80 -56.00 -18.88
CA LEU A 51 -43.43 -56.41 -19.24
C LEU A 51 -43.26 -56.98 -20.66
N LYS A 52 -42.20 -56.58 -21.37
CA LYS A 52 -41.39 -57.45 -22.26
C LYS A 52 -39.93 -56.98 -22.32
N ASN A 53 -39.02 -57.88 -21.96
CA ASN A 53 -37.60 -57.80 -22.32
C ASN A 53 -37.47 -57.79 -23.84
N ASN A 54 -36.86 -56.74 -24.40
CA ASN A 54 -36.25 -56.78 -25.72
C ASN A 54 -34.97 -55.96 -25.69
N VAL A 55 -33.86 -56.67 -25.90
CA VAL A 55 -32.54 -56.12 -26.21
C VAL A 55 -32.68 -55.23 -27.45
N VAL A 56 -32.35 -53.94 -27.32
CA VAL A 56 -32.19 -53.04 -28.45
C VAL A 56 -30.73 -52.60 -28.46
N ASN A 57 -29.97 -53.12 -29.43
CA ASN A 57 -28.64 -52.63 -29.75
C ASN A 57 -28.73 -51.14 -30.10
N PRO A 58 -27.78 -50.29 -29.65
CA PRO A 58 -27.77 -48.89 -30.06
C PRO A 58 -27.56 -48.80 -31.58
N ILE A 59 -28.41 -48.01 -32.22
CA ILE A 59 -28.27 -47.61 -33.62
C ILE A 59 -27.03 -46.70 -33.69
N LEU A 60 -25.95 -47.22 -34.26
CA LEU A 60 -24.76 -46.44 -34.63
C LEU A 60 -25.14 -45.56 -35.84
N GLN A 61 -25.24 -44.25 -35.62
CA GLN A 61 -25.08 -43.27 -36.71
C GLN A 61 -23.59 -42.96 -36.86
N PRO A 62 -22.99 -43.12 -38.05
CA PRO A 62 -21.59 -42.83 -38.24
C PRO A 62 -21.42 -41.33 -38.51
N HIS A 63 -20.81 -40.61 -37.56
CA HIS A 63 -20.18 -39.32 -37.81
C HIS A 63 -18.66 -39.51 -37.85
N ALA A 64 -18.05 -38.88 -38.85
CA ALA A 64 -16.68 -39.12 -39.26
C ALA A 64 -15.66 -38.54 -38.27
N SER A 65 -14.63 -39.34 -37.96
CA SER A 65 -13.33 -38.94 -37.41
C SER A 65 -13.37 -38.09 -36.12
N GLY A 66 -13.96 -38.60 -35.04
CA GLY A 66 -13.84 -38.01 -33.69
C GLY A 66 -12.75 -38.70 -32.87
N VAL A 67 -11.82 -37.93 -32.31
CA VAL A 67 -11.03 -38.40 -31.16
C VAL A 67 -12.00 -38.35 -29.97
N VAL A 68 -12.36 -39.52 -29.44
CA VAL A 68 -13.22 -39.60 -28.24
C VAL A 68 -12.44 -39.01 -27.06
N ARG A 69 -12.77 -37.77 -26.66
CA ARG A 69 -12.28 -37.20 -25.39
C ARG A 69 -13.02 -37.85 -24.23
N GLN A 70 -12.25 -38.21 -23.20
CA GLN A 70 -12.72 -38.94 -22.03
C GLN A 70 -13.82 -38.19 -21.27
N THR A 71 -14.73 -38.98 -20.71
CA THR A 71 -15.97 -38.62 -20.03
C THR A 71 -15.83 -37.68 -18.81
N SER A 72 -14.62 -37.33 -18.38
CA SER A 72 -14.39 -36.52 -17.16
C SER A 72 -14.56 -35.01 -17.36
N LEU A 73 -14.44 -34.50 -18.60
CA LEU A 73 -14.67 -33.08 -18.93
C LEU A 73 -16.08 -32.90 -19.47
N SER A 74 -17.07 -33.00 -18.58
CA SER A 74 -18.48 -32.89 -18.94
C SER A 74 -18.85 -31.51 -19.50
N GLU A 75 -19.88 -31.45 -20.33
CA GLU A 75 -20.53 -30.21 -20.74
C GLU A 75 -21.18 -29.49 -19.55
N ASN A 76 -21.53 -28.21 -19.71
CA ASN A 76 -22.34 -27.51 -18.72
C ASN A 76 -23.84 -27.63 -19.01
N GLU A 77 -24.67 -27.45 -17.98
CA GLU A 77 -26.13 -27.58 -18.07
C GLU A 77 -26.82 -26.51 -18.95
N TYR A 78 -26.04 -25.55 -19.47
CA TYR A 78 -26.49 -24.41 -20.25
C TYR A 78 -25.98 -24.43 -21.70
N GLY A 79 -25.44 -25.58 -22.15
CA GLY A 79 -25.08 -25.85 -23.56
C GLY A 79 -23.63 -25.56 -23.94
N ALA A 80 -22.76 -25.13 -23.03
CA ALA A 80 -21.34 -25.03 -23.30
C ALA A 80 -20.68 -26.42 -23.29
N HIS A 81 -19.91 -26.74 -24.32
CA HIS A 81 -19.45 -28.11 -24.59
C HIS A 81 -18.08 -28.15 -25.27
N TRP A 82 -17.48 -29.34 -25.31
CA TRP A 82 -16.22 -29.60 -25.99
C TRP A 82 -16.47 -30.11 -27.41
N GLU A 83 -15.74 -29.59 -28.38
CA GLU A 83 -15.79 -30.04 -29.78
C GLU A 83 -14.36 -30.08 -30.36
N ASP A 84 -14.12 -30.93 -31.36
CA ASP A 84 -12.88 -30.88 -32.15
C ASP A 84 -13.04 -29.89 -33.32
N SER A 85 -12.31 -28.78 -33.30
CA SER A 85 -12.24 -27.79 -34.38
C SER A 85 -10.89 -27.88 -35.10
N ASP A 86 -10.89 -28.18 -36.39
CA ASP A 86 -9.69 -28.23 -37.24
C ASP A 86 -8.59 -29.19 -36.72
N GLY A 87 -9.02 -30.32 -36.14
CA GLY A 87 -8.11 -31.34 -35.60
C GLY A 87 -7.52 -30.97 -34.23
N SER A 88 -8.02 -29.92 -33.58
CA SER A 88 -7.65 -29.55 -32.22
C SER A 88 -8.88 -29.25 -31.34
N PRO A 89 -8.79 -29.48 -30.03
CA PRO A 89 -9.93 -29.29 -29.14
C PRO A 89 -10.33 -27.83 -29.01
N ALA A 90 -11.63 -27.56 -28.97
CA ALA A 90 -12.21 -26.25 -28.71
C ALA A 90 -13.27 -26.35 -27.60
N PHE A 91 -13.49 -25.25 -26.89
CA PHE A 91 -14.60 -25.11 -25.96
C PHE A 91 -15.60 -24.12 -26.53
N ILE A 92 -16.81 -24.59 -26.78
CA ILE A 92 -17.88 -23.88 -27.46
C ILE A 92 -18.87 -23.38 -26.41
N ASP A 93 -19.30 -22.13 -26.53
CA ASP A 93 -20.34 -21.58 -25.67
C ASP A 93 -21.73 -22.12 -26.04
N GLY A 94 -22.72 -21.94 -25.18
CA GLY A 94 -24.10 -22.40 -25.41
C GLY A 94 -24.83 -21.69 -26.55
N THR A 95 -24.16 -20.79 -27.28
CA THR A 95 -24.67 -20.18 -28.51
C THR A 95 -23.98 -20.66 -29.78
N GLY A 96 -23.01 -21.57 -29.65
CA GLY A 96 -22.28 -22.15 -30.78
C GLY A 96 -21.01 -21.39 -31.17
N ASP A 97 -20.61 -20.37 -30.40
CA ASP A 97 -19.39 -19.63 -30.65
C ASP A 97 -18.22 -20.25 -29.87
N ALA A 98 -17.05 -20.39 -30.50
CA ALA A 98 -15.85 -20.86 -29.81
C ALA A 98 -15.40 -19.84 -28.76
N PHE A 99 -15.43 -20.20 -27.48
CA PHE A 99 -14.85 -19.39 -26.40
C PHE A 99 -13.32 -19.38 -26.51
N VAL A 100 -12.72 -20.57 -26.64
CA VAL A 100 -11.30 -20.76 -26.94
C VAL A 100 -11.10 -21.95 -27.89
N LYS A 101 -10.10 -21.84 -28.76
CA LYS A 101 -9.55 -22.94 -29.57
C LYS A 101 -8.29 -23.48 -28.92
N ASN A 102 -7.86 -24.68 -29.32
CA ASN A 102 -6.75 -25.42 -28.70
C ASN A 102 -6.93 -25.51 -27.17
N ALA A 103 -8.17 -25.71 -26.76
CA ALA A 103 -8.63 -25.59 -25.39
C ALA A 103 -8.10 -26.74 -24.51
N LYS A 104 -7.75 -26.38 -23.28
CA LYS A 104 -7.26 -27.27 -22.23
C LYS A 104 -8.28 -27.40 -21.12
N GLY A 105 -8.64 -28.64 -20.79
CA GLY A 105 -9.53 -28.96 -19.67
C GLY A 105 -8.76 -28.96 -18.37
N VAL A 106 -9.00 -27.95 -17.54
CA VAL A 106 -8.25 -27.72 -16.31
C VAL A 106 -9.20 -27.85 -15.12
N ILE A 107 -8.74 -28.52 -14.07
CA ILE A 107 -9.46 -28.54 -12.79
C ILE A 107 -8.88 -27.51 -11.84
N ASP A 108 -9.68 -26.96 -10.93
CA ASP A 108 -9.12 -26.26 -9.77
C ASP A 108 -9.46 -26.99 -8.47
N VAL A 109 -8.46 -27.08 -7.60
CA VAL A 109 -8.47 -28.00 -6.45
C VAL A 109 -7.90 -27.36 -5.20
N SER A 110 -8.40 -27.81 -4.06
CA SER A 110 -7.98 -27.38 -2.73
C SER A 110 -8.14 -28.52 -1.72
N GLU A 111 -8.07 -28.23 -0.42
CA GLU A 111 -8.41 -29.21 0.62
C GLU A 111 -9.82 -29.82 0.50
N HIS A 112 -10.73 -29.16 -0.24
CA HIS A 112 -12.11 -29.60 -0.42
C HIS A 112 -12.23 -30.89 -1.25
N GLN A 113 -11.23 -31.21 -2.07
CA GLN A 113 -11.17 -32.46 -2.84
C GLN A 113 -10.49 -33.60 -2.08
N HIS A 114 -10.12 -33.39 -0.82
CA HIS A 114 -9.49 -34.39 0.04
C HIS A 114 -8.24 -35.02 -0.61
N LEU A 115 -8.10 -36.34 -0.52
CA LEU A 115 -6.98 -37.06 -1.11
C LEU A 115 -7.29 -37.41 -2.57
N ILE A 116 -6.58 -36.77 -3.50
CA ILE A 116 -6.73 -37.01 -4.94
C ILE A 116 -5.82 -38.15 -5.41
N ASP A 117 -6.35 -39.08 -6.19
CA ASP A 117 -5.56 -40.02 -7.00
C ASP A 117 -5.15 -39.33 -8.31
N TRP A 118 -3.94 -38.77 -8.32
CA TRP A 118 -3.45 -37.97 -9.43
C TRP A 118 -3.07 -38.79 -10.66
N ASP A 119 -2.74 -40.09 -10.51
CA ASP A 119 -2.54 -40.98 -11.65
C ASP A 119 -3.87 -41.19 -12.37
N ALA A 120 -4.95 -41.46 -11.63
CA ALA A 120 -6.30 -41.58 -12.20
C ALA A 120 -6.79 -40.27 -12.85
N VAL A 121 -6.52 -39.11 -12.23
CA VAL A 121 -6.86 -37.78 -12.83
C VAL A 121 -6.13 -37.56 -14.14
N LYS A 122 -4.84 -37.90 -14.22
CA LYS A 122 -4.07 -37.79 -15.46
C LYS A 122 -4.62 -38.72 -16.53
N ASP A 123 -4.90 -39.96 -16.15
CA ASP A 123 -5.46 -40.97 -17.03
C ASP A 123 -6.88 -40.63 -17.47
N SER A 124 -7.60 -39.75 -16.78
CA SER A 124 -8.95 -39.31 -17.17
C SER A 124 -8.95 -38.24 -18.27
N GLY A 125 -7.79 -37.70 -18.67
CA GLY A 125 -7.68 -36.71 -19.73
C GLY A 125 -7.75 -35.25 -19.26
N VAL A 126 -7.53 -34.99 -17.96
CA VAL A 126 -7.31 -33.61 -17.46
C VAL A 126 -5.98 -33.07 -18.01
N ASP A 127 -6.03 -31.88 -18.62
CA ASP A 127 -4.88 -31.22 -19.26
C ASP A 127 -4.03 -30.40 -18.26
N GLY A 128 -4.57 -30.07 -17.08
CA GLY A 128 -3.85 -29.29 -16.06
C GLY A 128 -4.64 -29.01 -14.79
N ALA A 129 -4.02 -28.35 -13.82
CA ALA A 129 -4.66 -27.98 -12.55
C ALA A 129 -4.30 -26.58 -12.05
N ILE A 130 -5.24 -25.85 -11.44
CA ILE A 130 -4.95 -24.65 -10.63
C ILE A 130 -5.13 -25.01 -9.15
N ILE A 131 -4.06 -24.91 -8.35
CA ILE A 131 -4.04 -25.44 -6.98
C ILE A 131 -4.13 -24.29 -5.98
N ARG A 132 -5.04 -24.38 -4.99
CA ARG A 132 -5.04 -23.44 -3.86
C ARG A 132 -3.79 -23.66 -3.04
N ILE A 133 -2.96 -22.63 -2.89
CA ILE A 133 -1.78 -22.73 -2.01
C ILE A 133 -2.09 -22.30 -0.58
N SER A 134 -2.95 -21.31 -0.41
CA SER A 134 -3.36 -20.74 0.88
C SER A 134 -4.61 -19.86 0.72
N TYR A 135 -5.07 -19.28 1.82
CA TYR A 135 -6.10 -18.26 1.90
C TYR A 135 -5.66 -17.20 2.92
N GLY A 136 -5.84 -15.91 2.63
CA GLY A 136 -5.32 -14.83 3.48
C GLY A 136 -3.79 -14.80 3.57
N TRP A 137 -3.25 -14.37 4.71
CA TRP A 137 -1.81 -14.39 5.02
C TRP A 137 -1.58 -15.05 6.39
N ASP A 138 -0.39 -15.60 6.60
CA ASP A 138 0.02 -16.29 7.84
C ASP A 138 -0.83 -17.52 8.23
N ASN A 139 -1.71 -18.00 7.34
CA ASN A 139 -2.52 -19.21 7.56
C ASN A 139 -1.77 -20.51 7.21
N GLY A 140 -0.60 -20.40 6.58
CA GLY A 140 0.18 -21.53 6.10
C GLY A 140 -0.41 -22.15 4.83
N TYR A 141 0.04 -23.36 4.50
CA TYR A 141 -0.46 -24.06 3.32
C TYR A 141 -1.90 -24.53 3.50
N ASP A 142 -2.70 -24.45 2.43
CA ASP A 142 -3.87 -25.30 2.26
C ASP A 142 -3.47 -26.77 2.49
N LYS A 143 -4.33 -27.54 3.16
CA LYS A 143 -3.99 -28.88 3.67
C LYS A 143 -3.54 -29.86 2.59
N GLN A 144 -3.93 -29.65 1.33
CA GLN A 144 -3.55 -30.51 0.21
C GLN A 144 -2.54 -29.85 -0.74
N ALA A 145 -2.18 -28.57 -0.56
CA ALA A 145 -1.35 -27.81 -1.49
C ALA A 145 -0.01 -28.50 -1.81
N LEU A 146 0.76 -28.85 -0.77
CA LEU A 146 2.09 -29.46 -0.95
C LEU A 146 2.00 -30.80 -1.69
N ARG A 147 1.02 -31.63 -1.34
CA ARG A 147 0.81 -32.91 -2.01
C ARG A 147 0.41 -32.69 -3.47
N ASN A 148 -0.58 -31.86 -3.74
CA ASN A 148 -1.07 -31.57 -5.08
C ASN A 148 0.03 -31.01 -5.98
N ILE A 149 0.83 -30.06 -5.48
CA ILE A 149 1.98 -29.53 -6.22
C ILE A 149 3.01 -30.63 -6.50
N SER A 150 3.34 -31.46 -5.51
CA SER A 150 4.33 -32.53 -5.68
C SER A 150 3.89 -33.59 -6.69
N GLU A 151 2.59 -33.94 -6.71
CA GLU A 151 2.04 -34.94 -7.64
C GLU A 151 1.93 -34.39 -9.06
N CYS A 152 1.52 -33.13 -9.24
CA CYS A 152 1.56 -32.47 -10.55
C CYS A 152 2.98 -32.43 -11.10
N LYS A 153 3.98 -32.10 -10.28
CA LYS A 153 5.40 -32.14 -10.66
C LYS A 153 5.86 -33.55 -11.02
N ARG A 154 5.54 -34.56 -10.19
CA ARG A 154 5.90 -35.97 -10.42
C ARG A 154 5.35 -36.48 -11.76
N LEU A 155 4.12 -36.12 -12.08
CA LEU A 155 3.41 -36.60 -13.26
C LEU A 155 3.58 -35.70 -14.49
N GLY A 156 4.21 -34.52 -14.35
CA GLY A 156 4.33 -33.54 -15.42
C GLY A 156 2.98 -32.93 -15.84
N ILE A 157 2.03 -32.82 -14.91
CA ILE A 157 0.74 -32.16 -15.15
C ILE A 157 0.97 -30.65 -15.07
N PRO A 158 0.69 -29.89 -16.15
CA PRO A 158 0.76 -28.44 -16.15
C PRO A 158 -0.09 -27.83 -15.03
N PHE A 159 0.49 -26.92 -14.23
CA PHE A 159 -0.25 -26.33 -13.12
C PHE A 159 -0.06 -24.82 -12.98
N GLY A 160 -1.02 -24.22 -12.28
CA GLY A 160 -1.00 -22.87 -11.74
C GLY A 160 -1.36 -22.89 -10.25
N ILE A 161 -1.42 -21.71 -9.66
CA ILE A 161 -1.64 -21.55 -8.22
C ILE A 161 -2.72 -20.50 -8.01
N TYR A 162 -3.52 -20.62 -6.95
CA TYR A 162 -4.35 -19.50 -6.50
C TYR A 162 -4.29 -19.30 -4.99
N MET A 163 -4.57 -18.05 -4.58
CA MET A 163 -4.71 -17.63 -3.18
C MET A 163 -6.06 -16.94 -3.01
N TYR A 164 -6.90 -17.48 -2.12
CA TYR A 164 -8.19 -16.89 -1.77
C TYR A 164 -7.99 -15.71 -0.83
N SER A 165 -8.39 -14.51 -1.24
CA SER A 165 -8.15 -13.29 -0.46
C SER A 165 -9.16 -13.09 0.67
N TYR A 166 -8.65 -12.58 1.80
CA TYR A 166 -9.44 -11.97 2.88
C TYR A 166 -9.05 -10.49 3.10
N ALA A 167 -8.40 -9.85 2.13
CA ALA A 167 -7.91 -8.49 2.26
C ALA A 167 -9.04 -7.45 2.39
N GLU A 168 -8.93 -6.57 3.39
CA GLU A 168 -9.84 -5.43 3.59
C GLU A 168 -9.24 -4.11 3.08
N LYS A 169 -7.92 -4.06 2.99
CA LYS A 169 -7.15 -2.87 2.64
C LYS A 169 -5.82 -3.25 1.96
N PRO A 170 -5.13 -2.30 1.32
CA PRO A 170 -3.94 -2.59 0.52
C PRO A 170 -2.80 -3.25 1.29
N GLU A 171 -2.66 -2.96 2.59
CA GLU A 171 -1.65 -3.60 3.45
C GLU A 171 -1.88 -5.10 3.58
N ASP A 172 -3.14 -5.53 3.63
CA ASP A 172 -3.49 -6.94 3.68
C ASP A 172 -3.14 -7.62 2.35
N GLY A 173 -3.42 -6.98 1.21
CA GLY A 173 -3.01 -7.47 -0.11
C GLY A 173 -1.49 -7.60 -0.26
N ALA A 174 -0.72 -6.66 0.32
CA ALA A 174 0.74 -6.79 0.39
C ALA A 174 1.17 -7.97 1.28
N ALA A 175 0.51 -8.20 2.42
CA ALA A 175 0.79 -9.33 3.29
C ALA A 175 0.48 -10.67 2.60
N GLU A 176 -0.68 -10.79 1.94
CA GLU A 176 -1.05 -11.96 1.13
C GLU A 176 -0.06 -12.20 -0.02
N GLY A 177 0.40 -11.13 -0.67
CA GLY A 177 1.40 -11.19 -1.73
C GLY A 177 2.79 -11.63 -1.23
N ALA A 178 3.20 -11.20 -0.04
CA ALA A 178 4.45 -11.64 0.57
C ALA A 178 4.37 -13.10 1.06
N ASP A 179 3.22 -13.49 1.64
CA ASP A 179 2.98 -14.83 2.15
C ASP A 179 2.97 -15.86 1.01
N ILE A 180 2.23 -15.60 -0.08
CA ILE A 180 2.20 -16.51 -1.22
C ILE A 180 3.59 -16.71 -1.85
N VAL A 181 4.41 -15.65 -1.92
CA VAL A 181 5.80 -15.75 -2.39
C VAL A 181 6.62 -16.67 -1.48
N SER A 182 6.45 -16.55 -0.16
CA SER A 182 7.11 -17.41 0.83
C SER A 182 6.67 -18.87 0.67
N LEU A 183 5.36 -19.10 0.55
CA LEU A 183 4.78 -20.43 0.40
C LEU A 183 5.19 -21.10 -0.91
N LEU A 184 5.20 -20.37 -2.04
CA LEU A 184 5.68 -20.89 -3.32
C LEU A 184 7.14 -21.38 -3.22
N LYS A 185 8.01 -20.56 -2.62
CA LYS A 185 9.42 -20.92 -2.39
C LYS A 185 9.55 -22.13 -1.47
N GLY A 186 8.79 -22.18 -0.38
CA GLY A 186 8.79 -23.30 0.56
C GLY A 186 8.27 -24.60 -0.05
N ALA A 187 7.36 -24.51 -1.03
CA ALA A 187 6.86 -25.64 -1.81
C ALA A 187 7.82 -26.05 -2.94
N GLY A 188 8.95 -25.34 -3.10
CA GLY A 188 9.90 -25.55 -4.17
C GLY A 188 9.34 -25.23 -5.55
N VAL A 189 8.39 -24.30 -5.66
CA VAL A 189 7.82 -23.81 -6.92
C VAL A 189 8.57 -22.55 -7.34
N SER A 190 9.16 -22.57 -8.54
CA SER A 190 9.76 -21.41 -9.19
C SER A 190 8.84 -20.85 -10.29
N PRO A 191 9.06 -19.61 -10.78
CA PRO A 191 8.23 -19.02 -11.83
C PRO A 191 8.15 -19.87 -13.11
N GLU A 192 9.21 -20.59 -13.46
CA GLU A 192 9.28 -21.46 -14.64
C GLU A 192 8.50 -22.78 -14.50
N ASP A 193 8.21 -23.24 -13.28
CA ASP A 193 7.36 -24.42 -13.05
C ASP A 193 5.90 -24.17 -13.46
N LEU A 194 5.48 -22.91 -13.48
CA LEU A 194 4.09 -22.51 -13.66
C LEU A 194 3.73 -22.41 -15.14
N THR A 195 2.88 -23.32 -15.62
CA THR A 195 2.27 -23.21 -16.96
C THR A 195 1.11 -22.22 -16.93
N TYR A 196 0.30 -22.28 -15.88
CA TYR A 196 -0.78 -21.34 -15.63
C TYR A 196 -0.36 -20.27 -14.61
N PRO A 197 -1.00 -19.09 -14.61
CA PRO A 197 -0.67 -18.02 -13.66
C PRO A 197 -0.76 -18.40 -12.18
N VAL A 198 -0.13 -17.56 -11.36
CA VAL A 198 -0.56 -17.37 -9.98
C VAL A 198 -1.76 -16.43 -9.99
N TYR A 199 -2.89 -16.92 -9.51
CA TYR A 199 -4.15 -16.23 -9.47
C TYR A 199 -4.41 -15.61 -8.11
N TYR A 200 -4.82 -14.34 -8.12
CA TYR A 200 -5.43 -13.72 -6.96
C TYR A 200 -6.94 -13.92 -7.02
N ASP A 201 -7.45 -14.75 -6.12
CA ASP A 201 -8.85 -15.14 -6.06
C ASP A 201 -9.60 -14.15 -5.16
N LEU A 202 -10.47 -13.36 -5.80
CA LEU A 202 -11.22 -12.27 -5.18
C LEU A 202 -12.71 -12.56 -5.28
N GLU A 203 -13.28 -12.96 -4.15
CA GLU A 203 -14.69 -13.26 -4.03
C GLU A 203 -15.32 -12.56 -2.84
N ARG A 204 -16.66 -12.63 -2.77
CA ARG A 204 -17.38 -12.16 -1.59
C ARG A 204 -17.19 -13.16 -0.45
N TRP A 205 -16.53 -12.70 0.60
CA TRP A 205 -16.43 -13.40 1.88
C TRP A 205 -17.15 -12.62 3.00
N SER A 206 -17.29 -13.22 4.18
CA SER A 206 -17.69 -12.52 5.40
C SER A 206 -17.49 -13.42 6.62
N TRP A 207 -17.00 -12.87 7.73
CA TRP A 207 -17.01 -13.56 9.03
C TRP A 207 -17.13 -12.55 10.18
N SER A 208 -17.13 -13.01 11.43
CA SER A 208 -17.45 -12.18 12.59
C SER A 208 -16.51 -10.98 12.72
N GLY A 209 -17.03 -9.78 12.44
CA GLY A 209 -16.30 -8.50 12.55
C GLY A 209 -15.53 -8.08 11.29
N HIS A 210 -15.55 -8.90 10.23
CA HIS A 210 -14.73 -8.69 9.03
C HIS A 210 -15.59 -8.81 7.76
N GLN A 211 -15.40 -7.90 6.82
CA GLN A 211 -16.17 -7.82 5.58
C GLN A 211 -15.29 -7.37 4.41
N PRO A 212 -15.57 -7.85 3.19
CA PRO A 212 -14.84 -7.43 2.00
C PRO A 212 -15.09 -5.95 1.70
N PRO A 213 -14.15 -5.28 1.03
CA PRO A 213 -14.38 -3.97 0.47
C PRO A 213 -15.62 -3.95 -0.45
N THR A 214 -16.30 -2.82 -0.48
CA THR A 214 -17.40 -2.57 -1.43
C THR A 214 -17.00 -1.64 -2.57
N SER A 215 -15.85 -0.98 -2.43
CA SER A 215 -15.31 -0.02 -3.39
C SER A 215 -14.36 -0.71 -4.38
N PRO A 216 -14.60 -0.58 -5.70
CA PRO A 216 -13.67 -1.05 -6.72
C PRO A 216 -12.26 -0.47 -6.64
N TYR A 217 -12.11 0.73 -6.07
CA TYR A 217 -10.80 1.36 -5.93
C TYR A 217 -10.00 0.82 -4.74
N VAL A 218 -10.67 0.43 -3.65
CA VAL A 218 -10.00 -0.27 -2.54
C VAL A 218 -9.49 -1.62 -3.03
N TYR A 219 -10.32 -2.34 -3.79
CA TYR A 219 -9.90 -3.58 -4.41
C TYR A 219 -8.77 -3.40 -5.44
N GLN A 220 -8.77 -2.32 -6.21
CA GLN A 220 -7.67 -2.02 -7.13
C GLN A 220 -6.34 -1.88 -6.38
N ASP A 221 -6.33 -1.16 -5.25
CA ASP A 221 -5.12 -0.97 -4.46
C ASP A 221 -4.67 -2.27 -3.76
N ILE A 222 -5.62 -3.12 -3.35
CA ILE A 222 -5.36 -4.48 -2.85
C ILE A 222 -4.68 -5.34 -3.93
N VAL A 223 -5.27 -5.41 -5.13
CA VAL A 223 -4.72 -6.15 -6.28
C VAL A 223 -3.34 -5.65 -6.63
N ALA A 224 -3.14 -4.34 -6.71
CA ALA A 224 -1.85 -3.76 -7.04
C ALA A 224 -0.77 -4.10 -6.00
N SER A 225 -1.14 -4.06 -4.71
CA SER A 225 -0.21 -4.38 -3.62
C SER A 225 0.21 -5.84 -3.64
N TRP A 226 -0.74 -6.76 -3.84
CA TRP A 226 -0.48 -8.19 -4.03
C TRP A 226 0.41 -8.45 -5.26
N TRP A 227 0.01 -7.89 -6.41
CA TRP A 227 0.68 -8.08 -7.69
C TRP A 227 2.15 -7.64 -7.64
N ASN A 228 2.43 -6.52 -6.98
CA ASN A 228 3.78 -5.98 -6.86
C ASN A 228 4.71 -6.86 -6.02
N GLN A 229 4.20 -7.57 -5.01
CA GLN A 229 5.02 -8.52 -4.23
C GLN A 229 5.50 -9.67 -5.10
N LEU A 230 4.60 -10.23 -5.92
CA LEU A 230 4.93 -11.33 -6.83
C LEU A 230 5.88 -10.88 -7.94
N VAL A 231 5.63 -9.73 -8.56
CA VAL A 231 6.53 -9.16 -9.59
C VAL A 231 7.93 -8.91 -9.02
N SER A 232 8.02 -8.35 -7.81
CA SER A 232 9.31 -8.10 -7.14
C SER A 232 10.06 -9.38 -6.80
N ALA A 233 9.34 -10.49 -6.63
CA ALA A 233 9.89 -11.82 -6.39
C ALA A 233 10.19 -12.62 -7.66
N GLY A 234 9.99 -12.03 -8.85
CA GLY A 234 10.28 -12.65 -10.15
C GLY A 234 9.12 -13.43 -10.79
N TYR A 235 7.91 -13.34 -10.23
CA TYR A 235 6.72 -13.97 -10.80
C TYR A 235 6.00 -12.99 -11.72
N HIS A 236 5.92 -13.34 -13.00
CA HIS A 236 5.31 -12.49 -14.04
C HIS A 236 4.06 -13.11 -14.69
N LYS A 237 3.81 -14.40 -14.46
CA LYS A 237 2.58 -15.09 -14.88
C LYS A 237 1.52 -14.90 -13.81
N LEU A 238 0.77 -13.81 -13.88
CA LEU A 238 -0.17 -13.39 -12.84
C LEU A 238 -1.57 -13.18 -13.42
N GLY A 239 -2.61 -13.49 -12.64
CA GLY A 239 -3.99 -13.28 -13.06
C GLY A 239 -4.88 -12.92 -11.89
N VAL A 240 -5.97 -12.23 -12.17
CA VAL A 240 -7.11 -12.13 -11.24
C VAL A 240 -8.13 -13.19 -11.62
N TYR A 241 -8.65 -13.86 -10.60
CA TYR A 241 -9.83 -14.72 -10.69
C TYR A 241 -10.98 -14.14 -9.87
N SER A 242 -12.20 -14.26 -10.40
CA SER A 242 -13.44 -13.92 -9.72
C SER A 242 -14.64 -14.42 -10.55
N TYR A 243 -15.83 -14.48 -9.95
CA TYR A 243 -17.07 -14.68 -10.69
C TYR A 243 -17.59 -13.40 -11.38
N ALA A 244 -18.27 -13.58 -12.52
CA ALA A 244 -18.67 -12.50 -13.44
C ALA A 244 -19.48 -11.35 -12.78
N ASN A 245 -20.34 -11.67 -11.81
CA ASN A 245 -21.14 -10.66 -11.12
C ASN A 245 -20.31 -9.79 -10.16
N TYR A 246 -19.28 -10.34 -9.53
CA TYR A 246 -18.41 -9.57 -8.63
C TYR A 246 -17.54 -8.59 -9.43
N LEU A 247 -17.04 -9.03 -10.59
CA LEU A 247 -16.32 -8.21 -11.58
C LEU A 247 -17.15 -7.02 -12.07
N LYS A 248 -18.47 -7.17 -12.22
CA LYS A 248 -19.39 -6.08 -12.59
C LYS A 248 -19.79 -5.19 -11.41
N GLY A 249 -19.51 -5.60 -10.18
CA GLY A 249 -19.89 -4.93 -8.94
C GLY A 249 -18.68 -4.43 -8.15
N PRO A 250 -18.36 -4.99 -6.98
CA PRO A 250 -17.25 -4.53 -6.13
C PRO A 250 -15.88 -4.56 -6.79
N LEU A 251 -15.66 -5.39 -7.83
CA LEU A 251 -14.41 -5.43 -8.59
C LEU A 251 -14.48 -4.65 -9.92
N ASN A 252 -15.46 -3.75 -10.08
CA ASN A 252 -15.63 -2.94 -11.29
C ASN A 252 -14.58 -1.82 -11.40
N SER A 253 -13.33 -2.23 -11.49
CA SER A 253 -12.20 -1.39 -11.86
C SER A 253 -11.56 -1.97 -13.10
N GLN A 254 -11.29 -1.10 -14.06
CA GLN A 254 -10.58 -1.48 -15.27
C GLN A 254 -9.18 -2.03 -14.97
N TYR A 255 -8.50 -1.54 -13.92
CA TYR A 255 -7.19 -2.08 -13.52
C TYR A 255 -7.29 -3.58 -13.23
N ILE A 256 -8.38 -3.99 -12.55
CA ILE A 256 -8.67 -5.38 -12.20
C ILE A 256 -9.14 -6.14 -13.45
N HIS A 257 -10.04 -5.56 -14.25
CA HIS A 257 -10.58 -6.19 -15.46
C HIS A 257 -9.48 -6.54 -16.47
N GLU A 258 -8.52 -5.64 -16.67
CA GLU A 258 -7.39 -5.88 -17.57
C GLU A 258 -6.42 -6.97 -17.06
N ARG A 259 -6.47 -7.29 -15.77
CA ARG A 259 -5.69 -8.37 -15.14
C ARG A 259 -6.50 -9.65 -14.94
N THR A 260 -7.79 -9.63 -15.25
CA THR A 260 -8.69 -10.77 -15.08
C THR A 260 -8.55 -11.70 -16.26
N SER A 261 -8.00 -12.89 -16.04
CA SER A 261 -7.80 -13.90 -17.08
C SER A 261 -8.57 -15.20 -16.81
N TRP A 262 -9.19 -15.34 -15.64
CA TRP A 262 -9.98 -16.51 -15.26
C TRP A 262 -11.30 -16.06 -14.62
N VAL A 263 -12.43 -16.46 -15.19
CA VAL A 263 -13.76 -16.02 -14.73
C VAL A 263 -14.68 -17.21 -14.50
N ALA A 264 -15.36 -17.22 -13.36
CA ALA A 264 -16.45 -18.14 -13.10
C ALA A 264 -17.81 -17.62 -13.58
N SER A 265 -18.52 -18.46 -14.33
CA SER A 265 -19.89 -18.22 -14.78
C SER A 265 -20.56 -19.54 -15.19
N TYR A 266 -21.59 -19.96 -14.45
CA TYR A 266 -22.36 -21.17 -14.75
C TYR A 266 -23.56 -20.80 -15.62
N GLY A 267 -23.32 -20.54 -16.90
CA GLY A 267 -24.32 -20.11 -17.86
C GLY A 267 -23.96 -20.51 -19.28
N SER A 268 -24.78 -20.13 -20.26
CA SER A 268 -24.49 -20.42 -21.67
C SER A 268 -23.29 -19.64 -22.22
N ARG A 269 -22.80 -18.63 -21.48
CA ARG A 269 -21.62 -17.82 -21.84
C ARG A 269 -20.84 -17.44 -20.57
N VAL A 270 -19.56 -17.10 -20.72
CA VAL A 270 -18.70 -16.60 -19.62
C VAL A 270 -19.24 -15.33 -18.96
N GLY A 271 -20.06 -14.56 -19.67
CA GLY A 271 -20.81 -13.44 -19.11
C GLY A 271 -19.97 -12.22 -18.71
N PHE A 272 -18.65 -12.24 -18.90
CA PHE A 272 -17.74 -11.14 -18.67
C PHE A 272 -16.64 -11.10 -19.76
N PRO A 273 -16.30 -9.93 -20.32
CA PRO A 273 -15.27 -9.85 -21.36
C PRO A 273 -13.86 -10.05 -20.76
N ILE A 274 -13.20 -11.15 -21.14
CA ILE A 274 -11.80 -11.41 -20.80
C ILE A 274 -10.91 -10.79 -21.88
N SER A 275 -10.18 -9.73 -21.52
CA SER A 275 -9.34 -8.96 -22.45
C SER A 275 -7.87 -9.42 -22.49
N THR A 276 -7.47 -10.33 -21.61
CA THR A 276 -6.14 -10.94 -21.59
C THR A 276 -5.96 -11.95 -22.73
N ALA A 277 -4.70 -12.20 -23.09
CA ALA A 277 -4.36 -13.20 -24.11
C ALA A 277 -4.72 -14.62 -23.65
N LEU A 278 -4.34 -15.01 -22.43
CA LEU A 278 -4.85 -16.22 -21.79
C LEU A 278 -6.30 -15.99 -21.34
N ARG A 279 -7.18 -16.94 -21.64
CA ARG A 279 -8.59 -16.92 -21.23
C ARG A 279 -8.93 -18.22 -20.50
N GLY A 280 -9.51 -18.09 -19.33
CA GLY A 280 -10.03 -19.18 -18.52
C GLY A 280 -11.50 -18.95 -18.21
N TRP A 281 -12.33 -19.97 -18.42
CA TRP A 281 -13.72 -19.98 -18.00
C TRP A 281 -13.98 -21.19 -17.11
N GLN A 282 -14.28 -20.95 -15.82
CA GLN A 282 -14.86 -21.95 -14.94
C GLN A 282 -16.35 -22.09 -15.29
N TYR A 283 -16.69 -23.15 -16.01
CA TYR A 283 -18.00 -23.31 -16.64
C TYR A 283 -18.96 -24.19 -15.83
N THR A 284 -18.45 -24.95 -14.85
CA THR A 284 -19.25 -25.72 -13.89
C THR A 284 -18.48 -25.96 -12.59
N SER A 285 -19.22 -26.02 -11.49
CA SER A 285 -18.72 -26.48 -10.18
C SER A 285 -19.20 -27.88 -9.80
N ASN A 286 -19.82 -28.60 -10.74
CA ASN A 286 -20.44 -29.90 -10.51
C ASN A 286 -19.77 -31.00 -11.36
N GLY A 287 -18.50 -30.82 -11.69
CA GLY A 287 -17.74 -31.81 -12.44
C GLY A 287 -17.49 -33.07 -11.63
N SER A 288 -17.28 -34.18 -12.34
CA SER A 288 -16.88 -35.47 -11.80
C SER A 288 -15.68 -35.98 -12.58
N VAL A 289 -14.55 -36.17 -11.89
CA VAL A 289 -13.28 -36.59 -12.48
C VAL A 289 -12.79 -37.82 -11.74
N ASP A 290 -12.43 -38.86 -12.48
CA ASP A 290 -11.91 -40.09 -11.90
C ASP A 290 -10.66 -39.79 -11.08
N GLY A 291 -10.61 -40.35 -9.85
CA GLY A 291 -9.56 -40.06 -8.87
C GLY A 291 -9.87 -38.92 -7.90
N ILE A 292 -10.98 -38.20 -8.09
CA ILE A 292 -11.47 -37.18 -7.14
C ILE A 292 -12.80 -37.65 -6.56
N GLU A 293 -12.87 -37.72 -5.23
CA GLU A 293 -14.15 -37.99 -4.55
C GLU A 293 -15.01 -36.72 -4.51
N GLY A 294 -16.21 -36.80 -5.08
CA GLY A 294 -17.18 -35.71 -5.05
C GLY A 294 -17.02 -34.75 -6.23
N ARG A 295 -17.33 -33.47 -5.99
CA ARG A 295 -17.39 -32.43 -7.03
C ARG A 295 -16.05 -31.75 -7.20
N VAL A 296 -15.74 -31.40 -8.45
CA VAL A 296 -14.60 -30.56 -8.81
C VAL A 296 -15.03 -29.50 -9.82
N ASP A 297 -14.40 -28.34 -9.74
CA ASP A 297 -14.64 -27.24 -10.65
C ASP A 297 -13.90 -27.51 -11.98
N LEU A 298 -14.62 -27.38 -13.10
CA LEU A 298 -14.08 -27.62 -14.43
C LEU A 298 -13.94 -26.31 -15.19
N ASN A 299 -12.78 -26.17 -15.81
CA ASN A 299 -12.35 -24.97 -16.50
C ASN A 299 -11.93 -25.27 -17.93
N ALA A 300 -12.26 -24.37 -18.84
CA ALA A 300 -11.72 -24.35 -20.18
C ALA A 300 -10.72 -23.20 -20.30
N PHE A 301 -9.46 -23.53 -20.57
CA PHE A 301 -8.40 -22.54 -20.79
C PHE A 301 -7.89 -22.58 -22.23
N GLY A 302 -7.50 -21.42 -22.74
CA GLY A 302 -6.84 -21.32 -24.05
C GLY A 302 -6.36 -19.89 -24.32
N MET A 303 -5.52 -19.76 -25.34
CA MET A 303 -5.08 -18.43 -25.81
C MET A 303 -6.14 -17.83 -26.75
N ALA A 304 -6.32 -16.52 -26.69
CA ALA A 304 -7.29 -15.79 -27.50
C ALA A 304 -7.05 -15.92 -29.02
N ASP A 305 -5.81 -16.16 -29.42
CA ASP A 305 -5.39 -16.40 -30.81
C ASP A 305 -5.37 -17.89 -31.18
N GLY A 306 -5.69 -18.78 -30.24
CA GLY A 306 -5.59 -20.23 -30.42
C GLY A 306 -4.17 -20.79 -30.33
N GLY A 307 -3.17 -20.00 -29.92
CA GLY A 307 -1.81 -20.52 -29.67
C GLY A 307 -1.74 -21.52 -28.50
N GLU A 308 -0.61 -22.22 -28.38
CA GLU A 308 -0.34 -23.03 -27.19
C GLU A 308 -0.26 -22.13 -25.94
N ILE A 309 -0.74 -22.65 -24.81
CA ILE A 309 -0.67 -21.94 -23.53
C ILE A 309 0.80 -21.84 -23.12
N ASN A 310 1.39 -20.67 -23.31
CA ASN A 310 2.75 -20.34 -22.91
C ASN A 310 2.81 -19.47 -21.64
N GLY A 311 1.68 -19.30 -20.96
CA GLY A 311 1.57 -18.59 -19.68
C GLY A 311 2.00 -17.13 -19.83
N VAL A 312 1.20 -16.31 -20.52
CA VAL A 312 1.54 -14.91 -20.77
C VAL A 312 0.35 -14.00 -20.51
N SER A 313 0.31 -13.45 -19.29
CA SER A 313 -0.21 -12.12 -19.02
C SER A 313 0.98 -11.15 -19.09
N GLU A 314 1.48 -10.84 -20.28
CA GLU A 314 2.48 -9.76 -20.43
C GLU A 314 1.76 -8.42 -20.31
N PHE A 315 1.38 -8.09 -19.06
CA PHE A 315 0.97 -6.73 -18.73
C PHE A 315 2.23 -5.85 -18.77
N GLY A 316 2.47 -5.32 -19.98
CA GLY A 316 3.66 -4.56 -20.35
C GLY A 316 3.86 -4.44 -21.86
N ASN A 317 3.22 -5.27 -22.70
CA ASN A 317 3.55 -5.23 -24.15
C ASN A 317 2.46 -5.61 -25.17
N THR A 318 1.16 -5.51 -24.87
CA THR A 318 0.12 -5.71 -25.90
C THR A 318 -0.70 -4.45 -26.16
N ILE A 319 -0.33 -3.75 -27.23
CA ILE A 319 -1.08 -2.66 -27.85
C ILE A 319 -2.29 -3.29 -28.57
N THR A 320 -3.49 -3.19 -28.00
CA THR A 320 -4.73 -3.41 -28.75
C THR A 320 -5.20 -2.08 -29.33
N ASN A 321 -5.22 -2.02 -30.66
CA ASN A 321 -5.70 -0.91 -31.47
C ASN A 321 -7.19 -0.64 -31.24
N THR A 322 -7.50 0.50 -30.61
CA THR A 322 -8.71 1.28 -30.90
C THR A 322 -8.46 2.76 -30.66
N SER A 323 -8.22 3.48 -31.77
CA SER A 323 -8.64 4.86 -32.06
C SER A 323 -8.55 5.93 -30.97
N ALA A 324 -7.31 6.29 -30.61
CA ALA A 324 -6.89 7.69 -30.41
C ALA A 324 -5.38 7.83 -30.68
N ASN A 325 -4.90 7.28 -31.81
CA ASN A 325 -3.48 7.29 -32.19
C ASN A 325 -3.04 8.66 -32.75
N SER A 326 -3.26 9.76 -32.04
CA SER A 326 -2.47 10.97 -32.27
C SER A 326 -1.30 10.95 -31.30
N SER A 327 -0.18 10.37 -31.75
CA SER A 327 1.11 10.60 -31.11
C SER A 327 1.46 12.08 -31.31
N GLN A 328 1.46 12.85 -30.23
CA GLN A 328 1.85 14.24 -30.25
C GLN A 328 3.33 14.36 -29.85
N ASP A 329 4.12 15.03 -30.67
CA ASP A 329 5.44 15.52 -30.27
C ASP A 329 5.25 16.73 -29.35
N VAL A 330 5.84 16.67 -28.15
CA VAL A 330 5.68 17.70 -27.11
C VAL A 330 6.96 18.45 -26.81
N GLY A 331 8.06 18.15 -27.51
CA GLY A 331 9.38 18.77 -27.31
C GLY A 331 10.37 17.87 -26.56
N ASP A 332 11.64 18.28 -26.54
CA ASP A 332 12.78 17.58 -25.92
C ASP A 332 12.91 16.08 -26.29
N GLY A 333 12.48 15.74 -27.51
CA GLY A 333 12.48 14.38 -28.04
C GLY A 333 11.34 13.50 -27.52
N TRP A 334 10.48 14.00 -26.64
CA TRP A 334 9.35 13.25 -26.09
C TRP A 334 8.10 13.31 -26.97
N LYS A 335 7.46 12.15 -27.06
CA LYS A 335 6.17 11.96 -27.70
C LYS A 335 5.20 11.38 -26.69
N VAL A 336 3.97 11.87 -26.71
CA VAL A 336 2.88 11.32 -25.91
C VAL A 336 1.80 10.76 -26.83
N SER A 337 1.42 9.51 -26.58
CA SER A 337 0.28 8.87 -27.20
C SER A 337 -0.81 8.70 -26.15
N LYS A 338 -1.89 9.48 -26.29
CA LYS A 338 -3.09 9.30 -25.47
C LYS A 338 -3.70 7.93 -25.79
N LYS A 339 -3.88 7.11 -24.76
CA LYS A 339 -4.52 5.80 -24.88
C LYS A 339 -5.92 5.87 -24.30
N ALA A 340 -6.74 4.90 -24.67
CA ALA A 340 -8.03 4.70 -24.02
C ALA A 340 -7.83 4.61 -22.50
N ASN A 341 -8.89 4.97 -21.79
CA ASN A 341 -9.00 4.70 -20.37
C ASN A 341 -8.01 5.44 -19.44
N ARG A 342 -7.84 6.76 -19.63
CA ARG A 342 -6.98 7.59 -18.76
C ARG A 342 -5.55 7.05 -18.66
N ARG A 343 -4.96 6.61 -19.78
CA ARG A 343 -3.55 6.21 -19.86
C ARG A 343 -2.85 6.96 -20.96
N ASP A 344 -1.60 7.33 -20.72
CA ASP A 344 -0.75 7.98 -21.70
C ASP A 344 0.57 7.23 -21.80
N LEU A 345 0.95 6.87 -23.03
CA LEU A 345 2.27 6.33 -23.33
C LEU A 345 3.20 7.48 -23.69
N TRP A 346 4.23 7.67 -22.87
CA TRP A 346 5.30 8.63 -23.08
C TRP A 346 6.53 7.90 -23.59
N THR A 347 7.12 8.38 -24.68
CA THR A 347 8.35 7.79 -25.21
C THR A 347 9.25 8.85 -25.83
N ASN A 348 10.56 8.68 -25.74
CA ASN A 348 11.54 9.48 -26.48
C ASN A 348 12.29 8.66 -27.54
N GLY A 349 11.82 7.46 -27.86
CA GLY A 349 12.49 6.51 -28.76
C GLY A 349 13.38 5.49 -28.02
N ASP A 350 14.08 5.92 -26.97
CA ASP A 350 14.96 5.06 -26.17
C ASP A 350 14.25 4.47 -24.95
N LYS A 351 13.40 5.28 -24.30
CA LYS A 351 12.66 4.95 -23.08
C LYS A 351 11.18 5.14 -23.30
N SER A 352 10.39 4.36 -22.56
CA SER A 352 8.94 4.42 -22.59
C SER A 352 8.36 4.26 -21.18
N PHE A 353 7.40 5.13 -20.84
CA PHE A 353 6.73 5.17 -19.54
C PHE A 353 5.22 5.30 -19.72
N ILE A 354 4.47 4.62 -18.86
CA ILE A 354 3.01 4.76 -18.80
C ILE A 354 2.67 5.68 -17.64
N LEU A 355 1.87 6.69 -17.93
CA LEU A 355 1.25 7.55 -16.92
C LEU A 355 -0.26 7.30 -16.95
N GLN A 356 -0.85 6.91 -15.82
CA GLN A 356 -2.21 6.42 -15.79
C GLN A 356 -3.03 6.91 -14.60
N TYR A 357 -4.35 6.84 -14.77
CA TYR A 357 -5.37 7.06 -13.74
C TYR A 357 -5.16 8.33 -12.90
N GLU A 358 -5.09 8.22 -11.58
CA GLU A 358 -5.04 9.36 -10.65
C GLU A 358 -3.74 10.15 -10.78
N LEU A 359 -2.60 9.48 -11.00
CA LEU A 359 -1.31 10.11 -11.30
C LEU A 359 -1.38 10.93 -12.59
N ARG A 360 -1.99 10.36 -13.65
CA ARG A 360 -2.21 11.08 -14.92
C ARG A 360 -3.08 12.31 -14.74
N ASP A 361 -4.20 12.17 -14.05
CA ASP A 361 -5.12 13.30 -13.88
C ASP A 361 -4.52 14.39 -13.00
N SER A 362 -3.76 14.00 -11.97
CA SER A 362 -2.99 14.95 -11.15
C SER A 362 -1.92 15.65 -11.99
N TYR A 363 -1.14 14.92 -12.79
CA TYR A 363 -0.14 15.48 -13.69
C TYR A 363 -0.72 16.58 -14.59
N TYR A 364 -1.84 16.33 -15.26
CA TYR A 364 -2.50 17.35 -16.10
C TYR A 364 -3.15 18.47 -15.28
N GLY A 365 -3.74 18.15 -14.12
CA GLY A 365 -4.29 19.14 -13.20
C GLY A 365 -3.25 20.12 -12.68
N HIS A 366 -1.99 19.68 -12.56
CA HIS A 366 -0.85 20.52 -12.17
C HIS A 366 -0.06 21.06 -13.37
N GLY A 367 -0.65 21.17 -14.56
CA GLY A 367 -0.06 21.85 -15.71
C GLY A 367 0.71 20.96 -16.69
N GLY A 368 0.76 19.65 -16.44
CA GLY A 368 1.31 18.66 -17.35
C GLY A 368 2.74 18.96 -17.81
N TYR A 369 3.01 18.71 -19.10
CA TYR A 369 4.36 18.79 -19.67
C TYR A 369 5.02 20.15 -19.47
N ALA A 370 4.26 21.25 -19.64
CA ALA A 370 4.79 22.60 -19.55
C ALA A 370 5.35 22.93 -18.16
N ARG A 371 4.87 22.26 -17.10
CA ARG A 371 5.31 22.47 -15.73
C ARG A 371 6.24 21.34 -15.23
N LEU A 372 5.84 20.09 -15.44
CA LEU A 372 6.47 18.92 -14.84
C LEU A 372 7.42 18.17 -15.79
N GLY A 373 7.34 18.44 -17.10
CA GLY A 373 8.02 17.69 -18.16
C GLY A 373 7.52 16.25 -18.28
N ALA A 374 8.16 15.46 -19.13
CA ALA A 374 7.78 14.05 -19.34
C ALA A 374 8.00 13.18 -18.09
N PRO A 375 7.23 12.10 -17.92
CA PRO A 375 7.57 10.99 -17.03
C PRO A 375 8.97 10.43 -17.35
N VAL A 376 9.76 10.12 -16.33
CA VAL A 376 11.15 9.64 -16.46
C VAL A 376 11.43 8.31 -15.75
N ALA A 377 10.43 7.74 -15.09
CA ALA A 377 10.49 6.45 -14.43
C ALA A 377 9.12 5.76 -14.51
N GLN A 378 9.04 4.48 -14.11
CA GLN A 378 7.76 3.82 -13.91
C GLN A 378 7.04 4.39 -12.70
N GLU A 379 5.71 4.27 -12.67
CA GLU A 379 4.91 4.58 -11.49
C GLU A 379 5.33 3.70 -10.31
N GLU A 380 5.43 4.30 -9.14
CA GLU A 380 5.90 3.66 -7.92
C GLU A 380 4.81 3.64 -6.85
N ASN A 381 4.54 2.46 -6.32
CA ASN A 381 3.66 2.28 -5.16
C ASN A 381 4.47 2.50 -3.89
N LEU A 382 4.06 3.49 -3.10
CA LEU A 382 4.74 3.90 -1.87
C LEU A 382 4.13 3.26 -0.61
N GLY A 383 3.09 2.42 -0.76
CA GLY A 383 2.31 1.83 0.33
C GLY A 383 1.23 2.77 0.86
N GLY A 384 0.25 2.25 1.60
CA GLY A 384 -0.83 3.08 2.19
C GLY A 384 -1.76 3.72 1.15
N GLY A 385 -1.85 3.16 -0.06
CA GLY A 385 -2.58 3.75 -1.20
C GLY A 385 -1.88 4.94 -1.86
N TRP A 386 -0.63 5.25 -1.48
CA TRP A 386 0.16 6.31 -2.12
C TRP A 386 0.87 5.79 -3.36
N TRP A 387 0.81 6.60 -4.42
CA TRP A 387 1.49 6.36 -5.69
C TRP A 387 2.29 7.59 -6.08
N ARG A 388 3.41 7.37 -6.78
CA ARG A 388 4.29 8.41 -7.30
C ARG A 388 4.61 8.19 -8.77
N GLN A 389 4.63 9.29 -9.52
CA GLN A 389 5.27 9.36 -10.82
C GLN A 389 6.42 10.36 -10.75
N HIS A 390 7.63 9.92 -11.13
CA HIS A 390 8.74 10.83 -11.39
C HIS A 390 8.61 11.48 -12.77
N CYS A 391 8.70 12.80 -12.83
CA CYS A 391 8.79 13.57 -14.07
C CYS A 391 10.11 14.36 -14.12
N GLN A 392 10.46 14.93 -15.28
CA GLN A 392 11.73 15.64 -15.46
C GLN A 392 11.94 16.75 -14.42
N HIS A 393 10.88 17.51 -14.13
CA HIS A 393 10.96 18.74 -13.33
C HIS A 393 10.32 18.62 -11.94
N GLY A 394 9.65 17.51 -11.65
CA GLY A 394 9.06 17.25 -10.35
C GLY A 394 8.47 15.86 -10.27
N ASP A 395 7.87 15.55 -9.14
CA ASP A 395 7.16 14.30 -8.93
C ASP A 395 5.69 14.59 -8.66
N VAL A 396 4.83 13.72 -9.19
CA VAL A 396 3.39 13.72 -8.93
C VAL A 396 3.11 12.62 -7.92
N ILE A 397 2.41 12.95 -6.83
CA ILE A 397 2.13 12.02 -5.74
C ILE A 397 0.63 12.05 -5.45
N THR A 398 0.00 10.87 -5.43
CA THR A 398 -1.45 10.74 -5.22
C THR A 398 -1.79 9.68 -4.20
N GLN A 399 -2.88 9.89 -3.45
CA GLN A 399 -3.54 8.85 -2.66
C GLN A 399 -5.03 8.86 -3.01
N GLY A 400 -5.47 7.84 -3.74
CA GLY A 400 -6.80 7.80 -4.32
C GLY A 400 -7.10 9.05 -5.18
N ARG A 401 -8.38 9.46 -5.21
CA ARG A 401 -8.84 10.57 -6.05
C ARG A 401 -8.70 11.95 -5.42
N ASP A 402 -8.61 12.00 -4.11
CA ASP A 402 -8.81 13.24 -3.34
C ASP A 402 -7.50 13.94 -2.99
N LYS A 403 -6.41 13.18 -2.86
CA LYS A 403 -5.10 13.72 -2.51
C LYS A 403 -4.18 13.67 -3.71
N LYS A 404 -3.80 14.86 -4.18
CA LYS A 404 -3.01 15.08 -5.38
C LYS A 404 -2.04 16.22 -5.11
N TYR A 405 -0.76 15.92 -5.13
CA TYR A 405 0.28 16.89 -4.81
C TYR A 405 1.44 16.75 -5.78
N VAL A 406 2.20 17.83 -5.92
CA VAL A 406 3.43 17.86 -6.70
C VAL A 406 4.56 18.44 -5.88
N ILE A 407 5.77 17.95 -6.11
CA ILE A 407 6.99 18.53 -5.54
C ILE A 407 8.05 18.64 -6.63
N GLN A 408 8.60 19.83 -6.82
CA GLN A 408 9.38 20.19 -8.00
C GLN A 408 10.78 20.69 -7.64
N TYR A 409 11.69 20.58 -8.63
CA TYR A 409 13.00 21.22 -8.62
C TYR A 409 13.74 21.11 -7.28
N GLU A 410 14.15 22.25 -6.71
CA GLU A 410 14.96 22.29 -5.50
C GLU A 410 14.21 21.77 -4.27
N LEU A 411 12.88 21.97 -4.18
CA LEU A 411 12.08 21.38 -3.10
C LEU A 411 12.13 19.85 -3.16
N ARG A 412 12.01 19.28 -4.36
CA ARG A 412 12.16 17.84 -4.59
C ARG A 412 13.56 17.36 -4.18
N ASP A 413 14.60 18.09 -4.56
CA ASP A 413 15.98 17.75 -4.16
C ASP A 413 16.17 17.78 -2.64
N SER A 414 15.62 18.80 -1.98
CA SER A 414 15.66 18.91 -0.52
C SER A 414 14.90 17.77 0.13
N TYR A 415 13.72 17.42 -0.39
CA TYR A 415 12.94 16.29 0.09
C TYR A 415 13.73 14.97 0.03
N TYR A 416 14.37 14.66 -1.10
CA TYR A 416 15.18 13.45 -1.22
C TYR A 416 16.48 13.49 -0.41
N LYS A 417 17.16 14.64 -0.33
CA LYS A 417 18.34 14.83 0.53
C LYS A 417 18.04 14.44 1.98
N HIS A 418 16.81 14.70 2.45
CA HIS A 418 16.39 14.42 3.82
C HIS A 418 15.55 13.14 3.96
N GLY A 419 15.71 12.18 3.05
CA GLY A 419 15.14 10.82 3.19
C GLY A 419 13.78 10.61 2.54
N GLY A 420 13.26 11.61 1.81
CA GLY A 420 12.06 11.50 0.98
C GLY A 420 10.86 10.92 1.72
N PHE A 421 10.10 10.06 1.03
CA PHE A 421 8.84 9.52 1.53
C PHE A 421 9.01 8.72 2.83
N THR A 422 10.09 7.95 2.95
CA THR A 422 10.34 7.11 4.13
C THR A 422 10.51 7.93 5.42
N ARG A 423 11.10 9.13 5.34
CA ARG A 423 11.35 9.97 6.51
C ARG A 423 10.31 11.09 6.69
N LEU A 424 9.94 11.74 5.60
CA LEU A 424 9.08 12.94 5.63
C LEU A 424 7.61 12.63 5.29
N GLY A 425 7.33 11.47 4.70
CA GLY A 425 6.02 11.09 4.17
C GLY A 425 5.62 11.89 2.93
N ALA A 426 4.39 11.69 2.47
CA ALA A 426 3.86 12.40 1.30
C ALA A 426 3.81 13.92 1.51
N PRO A 427 3.94 14.73 0.45
CA PRO A 427 3.42 16.10 0.46
C PRO A 427 1.93 16.13 0.84
N ILE A 428 1.50 17.16 1.57
CA ILE A 428 0.12 17.32 2.05
C ILE A 428 -0.51 18.68 1.69
N SER A 429 0.21 19.50 0.94
CA SER A 429 -0.23 20.81 0.45
C SER A 429 0.41 21.11 -0.90
N ASP A 430 0.00 22.21 -1.53
CA ASP A 430 0.79 22.80 -2.62
C ASP A 430 2.09 23.42 -2.10
N GLU A 431 3.04 23.59 -3.01
CA GLU A 431 4.30 24.30 -2.78
C GLU A 431 4.03 25.79 -2.50
N GLU A 432 4.67 26.33 -1.48
CA GLU A 432 4.45 27.68 -1.00
C GLU A 432 5.67 28.57 -1.26
N ASN A 433 5.44 29.71 -1.91
CA ASN A 433 6.45 30.75 -2.07
C ASN A 433 6.42 31.68 -0.84
N LEU A 434 7.49 31.65 -0.06
CA LEU A 434 7.65 32.41 1.18
C LEU A 434 8.32 33.78 0.96
N GLY A 435 8.63 34.14 -0.29
CA GLY A 435 9.32 35.36 -0.66
C GLY A 435 10.84 35.29 -0.44
N ALA A 436 11.57 36.26 -1.00
CA ALA A 436 13.05 36.33 -0.95
C ALA A 436 13.76 35.03 -1.44
N GLY A 437 13.14 34.33 -2.39
CA GLY A 437 13.65 33.09 -2.97
C GLY A 437 13.43 31.84 -2.10
N TRP A 438 12.76 31.95 -0.95
CA TRP A 438 12.40 30.80 -0.12
C TRP A 438 11.14 30.11 -0.61
N TRP A 439 11.20 28.79 -0.62
CA TRP A 439 10.07 27.91 -0.90
C TRP A 439 9.90 26.89 0.22
N ARG A 440 8.66 26.48 0.46
CA ARG A 440 8.29 25.44 1.43
C ARG A 440 7.35 24.42 0.82
N GLN A 441 7.54 23.16 1.21
CA GLN A 441 6.57 22.09 1.00
C GLN A 441 6.20 21.49 2.35
N HIS A 442 4.90 21.40 2.65
CA HIS A 442 4.44 20.62 3.80
C HIS A 442 4.38 19.14 3.44
N CYS A 443 4.94 18.30 4.32
CA CYS A 443 4.85 16.84 4.26
C CYS A 443 4.19 16.30 5.54
N GLN A 444 3.85 15.01 5.54
CA GLN A 444 3.17 14.36 6.68
C GLN A 444 3.96 14.46 7.99
N HIS A 445 5.29 14.36 7.94
CA HIS A 445 6.14 14.26 9.13
C HIS A 445 7.09 15.45 9.31
N GLY A 446 7.04 16.43 8.41
CA GLY A 446 7.88 17.62 8.46
C GLY A 446 7.56 18.60 7.35
N ASP A 447 8.26 19.73 7.35
CA ASP A 447 8.25 20.69 6.26
C ASP A 447 9.64 20.74 5.62
N VAL A 448 9.66 20.84 4.30
CA VAL A 448 10.87 20.96 3.49
C VAL A 448 11.03 22.40 3.05
N PHE A 449 12.23 22.94 3.17
CA PHE A 449 12.56 24.31 2.78
C PHE A 449 13.70 24.34 1.77
N THR A 450 13.61 25.28 0.83
CA THR A 450 14.74 25.65 -0.04
C THR A 450 14.87 27.14 -0.26
N GLN A 451 16.11 27.58 -0.52
CA GLN A 451 16.39 28.88 -1.10
C GLN A 451 17.47 28.71 -2.18
N GLY A 452 17.05 28.77 -3.44
CA GLY A 452 17.91 28.44 -4.57
C GLY A 452 18.42 26.99 -4.48
N ARG A 453 19.57 26.73 -5.12
CA ARG A 453 20.15 25.38 -5.22
C ARG A 453 20.90 24.93 -3.96
N ASP A 454 21.37 25.89 -3.18
CA ASP A 454 22.40 25.65 -2.16
C ASP A 454 21.82 25.39 -0.78
N LYS A 455 20.67 26.01 -0.46
CA LYS A 455 20.05 25.92 0.88
C LYS A 455 18.88 24.95 0.83
N LYS A 456 19.02 23.85 1.56
CA LYS A 456 18.07 22.73 1.63
C LYS A 456 17.99 22.27 3.09
N TYR A 457 16.85 22.49 3.73
CA TYR A 457 16.63 22.18 5.15
C TYR A 457 15.25 21.54 5.36
N VAL A 458 15.06 20.90 6.52
CA VAL A 458 13.77 20.36 6.97
C VAL A 458 13.51 20.73 8.42
N ILE A 459 12.25 20.75 8.84
CA ILE A 459 11.86 20.79 10.25
C ILE A 459 10.75 19.76 10.49
N GLN A 460 10.92 18.90 11.47
CA GLN A 460 10.11 17.70 11.65
C GLN A 460 9.49 17.63 13.06
N TYR A 461 8.40 16.87 13.17
CA TYR A 461 7.80 16.45 14.44
C TYR A 461 7.68 17.58 15.48
N GLU A 462 8.22 17.38 16.67
CA GLU A 462 8.07 18.30 17.80
C GLU A 462 8.75 19.66 17.55
N LEU A 463 9.89 19.68 16.82
CA LEU A 463 10.53 20.94 16.43
C LEU A 463 9.62 21.73 15.49
N ARG A 464 8.96 21.06 14.54
CA ARG A 464 7.96 21.67 13.67
C ARG A 464 6.81 22.24 14.48
N ASP A 465 6.27 21.49 15.43
CA ASP A 465 5.18 21.97 16.28
C ASP A 465 5.60 23.18 17.12
N SER A 466 6.81 23.17 17.67
CA SER A 466 7.37 24.33 18.39
C SER A 466 7.52 25.52 17.46
N TYR A 467 8.02 25.33 16.24
CA TYR A 467 8.12 26.39 15.24
C TYR A 467 6.76 27.02 14.92
N TYR A 468 5.71 26.22 14.72
CA TYR A 468 4.35 26.76 14.50
C TYR A 468 3.77 27.45 15.73
N LYS A 469 3.93 26.87 16.92
CA LYS A 469 3.50 27.46 18.19
C LYS A 469 4.04 28.87 18.36
N HIS A 470 5.28 29.11 17.94
CA HIS A 470 5.98 30.39 18.13
C HIS A 470 5.97 31.30 16.90
N GLY A 471 4.97 31.16 16.02
CA GLY A 471 4.70 32.12 14.93
C GLY A 471 5.35 31.77 13.59
N SER A 472 5.96 30.59 13.46
CA SER A 472 6.45 30.00 12.20
C SER A 472 7.31 30.97 11.38
N TYR A 473 7.21 30.91 10.05
CA TYR A 473 8.06 31.66 9.14
C TYR A 473 7.95 33.18 9.34
N SER A 474 6.76 33.69 9.65
CA SER A 474 6.56 35.13 9.86
C SER A 474 7.35 35.71 11.03
N ARG A 475 7.67 34.91 12.05
CA ARG A 475 8.38 35.36 13.25
C ARG A 475 9.81 34.81 13.31
N LEU A 476 9.99 33.51 13.08
CA LEU A 476 11.27 32.82 13.20
C LEU A 476 12.06 32.78 11.89
N GLY A 477 11.40 33.00 10.75
CA GLY A 477 12.00 32.82 9.42
C GLY A 477 12.28 31.34 9.10
N SER A 478 13.00 31.08 8.01
CA SER A 478 13.33 29.70 7.62
C SER A 478 14.35 29.05 8.57
N PRO A 479 14.35 27.70 8.64
CA PRO A 479 15.51 26.97 9.15
C PRO A 479 16.78 27.34 8.38
N ILE A 480 17.90 27.44 9.10
CA ILE A 480 19.22 27.76 8.54
C ILE A 480 20.29 26.71 8.87
N SER A 481 19.90 25.66 9.58
CA SER A 481 20.74 24.50 9.90
C SER A 481 19.90 23.22 9.90
N ASP A 482 20.58 22.08 9.89
CA ASP A 482 19.95 20.80 10.21
C ASP A 482 19.50 20.77 11.68
N GLU A 483 18.60 19.84 11.99
CA GLU A 483 18.13 19.56 13.35
C GLU A 483 19.23 18.91 14.18
N GLU A 484 19.38 19.34 15.42
CA GLU A 484 20.44 18.91 16.31
C GLU A 484 19.88 18.14 17.50
N ASN A 485 20.40 16.93 17.72
CA ASN A 485 20.18 16.19 18.95
C ASN A 485 21.17 16.69 20.01
N MET A 486 20.66 17.43 20.98
CA MET A 486 21.46 18.06 22.04
C MET A 486 21.74 17.09 23.21
N GLY A 487 21.24 15.85 23.13
CA GLY A 487 21.35 14.86 24.19
C GLY A 487 20.32 15.04 25.30
N GLY A 488 20.11 13.99 26.09
CA GLY A 488 19.19 14.02 27.24
C GLY A 488 17.74 14.33 26.87
N GLY A 489 17.31 14.00 25.64
CA GLY A 489 15.95 14.26 25.15
C GLY A 489 15.73 15.64 24.52
N TRP A 490 16.74 16.53 24.55
CA TRP A 490 16.68 17.85 23.96
C TRP A 490 17.00 17.84 22.46
N TRP A 491 16.20 18.58 21.70
CA TRP A 491 16.43 18.87 20.30
C TRP A 491 16.43 20.37 20.05
N ARG A 492 17.23 20.80 19.08
CA ARG A 492 17.36 22.20 18.67
C ARG A 492 17.33 22.32 17.15
N GLN A 493 16.81 23.44 16.67
CA GLN A 493 17.11 23.87 15.31
C GLN A 493 17.27 25.38 15.23
N HIS A 494 18.27 25.83 14.46
CA HIS A 494 18.48 27.23 14.17
C HIS A 494 17.52 27.70 13.05
N CYS A 495 16.76 28.75 13.33
CA CYS A 495 16.01 29.52 12.35
C CYS A 495 16.62 30.92 12.19
N LYS A 496 16.28 31.61 11.10
CA LYS A 496 16.85 32.92 10.75
C LYS A 496 16.78 33.96 11.87
N HIS A 497 15.72 33.94 12.67
CA HIS A 497 15.46 34.94 13.71
C HIS A 497 15.40 34.34 15.13
N GLY A 498 15.72 33.06 15.30
CA GLY A 498 15.66 32.40 16.61
C GLY A 498 16.01 30.92 16.55
N ASP A 499 16.31 30.34 17.72
CA ASP A 499 16.48 28.89 17.87
C ASP A 499 15.19 28.29 18.42
N VAL A 500 14.74 27.19 17.81
CA VAL A 500 13.62 26.39 18.27
C VAL A 500 14.15 25.23 19.09
N TRP A 501 13.53 24.99 20.25
CA TRP A 501 13.93 23.94 21.18
C TRP A 501 12.76 23.06 21.58
N THR A 502 13.03 21.77 21.74
CA THR A 502 12.08 20.82 22.30
C THR A 502 12.73 19.83 23.25
N HIS A 503 11.93 19.29 24.17
CA HIS A 503 12.29 18.14 24.99
C HIS A 503 11.10 17.21 25.16
N GLY A 504 11.20 16.02 24.55
CA GLY A 504 10.05 15.13 24.40
C GLY A 504 8.90 15.83 23.66
N ARG A 505 7.66 15.42 23.97
CA ARG A 505 6.45 15.95 23.30
C ARG A 505 5.91 17.22 23.96
N ASP A 506 6.24 17.46 25.23
CA ASP A 506 5.52 18.45 26.04
C ASP A 506 6.23 19.80 26.09
N ILE A 507 7.55 19.82 25.98
CA ILE A 507 8.35 21.02 26.15
C ILE A 507 8.72 21.60 24.79
N LYS A 508 8.31 22.85 24.57
CA LYS A 508 8.48 23.60 23.32
C LYS A 508 8.80 25.05 23.65
N TYR A 509 10.04 25.47 23.43
CA TYR A 509 10.53 26.82 23.70
C TYR A 509 11.29 27.38 22.51
N VAL A 510 11.56 28.68 22.57
CA VAL A 510 12.33 29.45 21.60
C VAL A 510 13.23 30.43 22.32
N ILE A 511 14.33 30.81 21.66
CA ILE A 511 15.12 31.98 22.04
C ILE A 511 15.45 32.76 20.77
N GLN A 512 15.10 34.05 20.74
CA GLN A 512 14.97 34.84 19.51
C GLN A 512 15.71 36.16 19.62
N PHE A 513 16.00 36.76 18.46
CA PHE A 513 16.53 38.11 18.32
C PHE A 513 17.66 38.42 19.33
N GLU A 514 17.48 39.44 20.16
CA GLU A 514 18.58 39.97 20.95
C GLU A 514 18.90 39.02 22.13
N LEU A 515 17.91 38.26 22.61
CA LEU A 515 18.13 37.21 23.60
C LEU A 515 18.98 36.08 23.01
N LEU A 516 18.73 35.70 21.75
CA LEU A 516 19.58 34.72 21.05
C LEU A 516 21.00 35.26 20.89
N ASP A 517 21.18 36.52 20.48
CA ASP A 517 22.50 37.13 20.38
C ASP A 517 23.24 37.11 21.72
N SER A 518 22.55 37.45 22.81
CA SER A 518 23.12 37.43 24.16
C SER A 518 23.50 36.00 24.55
N TYR A 519 22.62 35.03 24.34
CA TYR A 519 22.88 33.62 24.62
C TYR A 519 24.11 33.11 23.87
N GLN A 520 24.21 33.36 22.56
CA GLN A 520 25.34 32.94 21.74
C GLN A 520 26.64 33.65 22.13
N GLY A 521 26.57 34.97 22.42
CA GLY A 521 27.71 35.73 22.94
C GLY A 521 28.25 35.20 24.26
N HIS A 522 27.39 34.60 25.08
CA HIS A 522 27.74 33.97 26.35
C HIS A 522 27.88 32.44 26.23
N ARG A 523 28.47 31.97 25.11
CA ARG A 523 28.84 30.56 24.85
C ARG A 523 27.67 29.59 24.68
N GLY A 524 26.45 30.11 24.57
CA GLY A 524 25.24 29.39 24.20
C GLY A 524 25.02 28.09 24.97
N ALA A 525 24.58 27.06 24.26
CA ALA A 525 24.15 25.79 24.84
C ALA A 525 25.24 25.08 25.63
N ALA A 526 26.51 25.23 25.24
CA ALA A 526 27.63 24.61 25.93
C ALA A 526 27.80 25.10 27.37
N TRP A 527 27.29 26.29 27.70
CA TRP A 527 27.45 26.90 29.01
C TRP A 527 26.12 27.13 29.72
N LEU A 528 25.15 27.71 29.01
CA LEU A 528 23.83 28.07 29.55
C LEU A 528 22.84 26.91 29.51
N GLY A 529 23.06 25.91 28.64
CA GLY A 529 22.13 24.81 28.39
C GLY A 529 20.88 25.24 27.62
N ALA A 530 19.89 24.36 27.57
CA ALA A 530 18.63 24.60 26.88
C ALA A 530 17.76 25.66 27.61
N PRO A 531 16.87 26.38 26.90
CA PRO A 531 15.83 27.18 27.55
C PRO A 531 14.88 26.29 28.36
N VAL A 532 14.46 26.77 29.53
CA VAL A 532 13.57 26.05 30.46
C VAL A 532 12.28 26.83 30.78
N ALA A 533 12.04 27.92 30.05
CA ALA A 533 10.84 28.75 30.14
C ALA A 533 10.63 29.51 28.82
N GLU A 534 9.48 30.15 28.67
CA GLU A 534 9.25 31.12 27.60
C GLU A 534 10.11 32.39 27.80
N GLU A 535 10.30 33.15 26.73
CA GLU A 535 10.87 34.50 26.80
C GLU A 535 9.97 35.42 27.61
N GLU A 536 10.56 36.15 28.56
CA GLU A 536 9.82 36.98 29.51
C GLU A 536 10.11 38.46 29.25
N ASN A 537 9.06 39.24 28.97
CA ASN A 537 9.14 40.69 28.98
C ASN A 537 9.06 41.17 30.43
N MET A 538 10.17 41.68 30.94
CA MET A 538 10.30 42.12 32.34
C MET A 538 9.86 43.58 32.52
N GLY A 539 9.51 44.27 31.44
CA GLY A 539 9.13 45.68 31.45
C GLY A 539 10.33 46.64 31.38
N GLY A 540 10.05 47.88 30.99
CA GLY A 540 11.09 48.93 30.87
C GLY A 540 12.19 48.60 29.86
N GLY A 541 11.88 47.82 28.82
CA GLY A 541 12.83 47.42 27.78
C GLY A 541 13.65 46.16 28.09
N TRP A 542 13.53 45.60 29.31
CA TRP A 542 14.24 44.39 29.70
C TRP A 542 13.52 43.11 29.29
N TRP A 543 14.29 42.16 28.77
CA TRP A 543 13.85 40.81 28.43
C TRP A 543 14.74 39.78 29.12
N ARG A 544 14.14 38.63 29.44
CA ARG A 544 14.84 37.50 30.06
C ARG A 544 14.50 36.19 29.36
N GLN A 545 15.50 35.34 29.18
CA GLN A 545 15.33 33.93 28.88
C GLN A 545 15.95 33.11 30.01
N ARG A 546 15.16 32.23 30.63
CA ARG A 546 15.68 31.28 31.63
C ARG A 546 16.21 30.04 30.92
N CYS A 547 17.44 29.66 31.24
CA CYS A 547 18.10 28.45 30.76
C CYS A 547 18.47 27.52 31.94
N GLN A 548 18.91 26.30 31.63
CA GLN A 548 19.27 25.30 32.63
C GLN A 548 20.31 25.85 33.63
N ASN A 549 21.38 26.45 33.13
CA ASN A 549 22.52 26.85 33.97
C ASN A 549 22.58 28.35 34.27
N GLY A 550 21.70 29.16 33.67
CA GLY A 550 21.72 30.62 33.83
C GLY A 550 20.47 31.30 33.29
N ASP A 551 20.36 32.60 33.56
CA ASP A 551 19.37 33.47 32.94
C ASP A 551 20.08 34.44 31.99
N VAL A 552 19.58 34.54 30.76
CA VAL A 552 20.06 35.47 29.74
C VAL A 552 19.19 36.71 29.77
N TRP A 553 19.82 37.87 29.71
CA TRP A 553 19.16 39.15 29.80
C TRP A 553 19.54 40.07 28.64
N THR A 554 18.58 40.87 28.21
CA THR A 554 18.81 41.97 27.27
C THR A 554 18.02 43.22 27.62
N HIS A 555 18.55 44.36 27.20
CA HIS A 555 17.81 45.63 27.13
C HIS A 555 18.13 46.35 25.83
N GLY A 556 17.24 46.25 24.86
CA GLY A 556 17.51 46.65 23.48
C GLY A 556 18.69 45.87 22.89
N LYS A 557 19.37 46.47 21.92
CA LYS A 557 20.48 45.84 21.18
C LYS A 557 21.82 45.87 21.90
N ASP A 558 21.99 46.82 22.82
CA ASP A 558 23.32 47.21 23.34
C ASP A 558 23.68 46.51 24.64
N LYS A 559 22.69 46.09 25.43
CA LYS A 559 22.90 45.48 26.76
C LYS A 559 22.55 44.02 26.71
N LYS A 560 23.54 43.16 26.96
CA LYS A 560 23.48 41.71 26.90
C LYS A 560 24.26 41.17 28.10
N PHE A 561 23.59 40.45 29.00
CA PHE A 561 24.20 39.94 30.23
C PHE A 561 23.71 38.53 30.54
N VAL A 562 24.45 37.81 31.37
CA VAL A 562 24.00 36.53 31.96
C VAL A 562 24.11 36.54 33.46
N LEU A 563 23.23 35.80 34.13
CA LEU A 563 23.26 35.57 35.57
C LEU A 563 23.29 34.06 35.83
N MET A 564 24.37 33.58 36.46
CA MET A 564 24.66 32.15 36.50
C MET A 564 24.89 31.60 37.92
N PHE A 565 24.76 30.27 38.05
CA PHE A 565 25.19 29.49 39.21
C PHE A 565 24.78 30.06 40.58
N ASN A 566 25.75 30.34 41.46
CA ASN A 566 25.50 30.78 42.83
C ASN A 566 24.99 32.23 42.89
N LEU A 567 25.40 33.11 41.97
CA LEU A 567 24.84 34.46 41.87
C LEU A 567 23.36 34.43 41.46
N ARG A 568 22.98 33.54 40.54
CA ARG A 568 21.57 33.28 40.20
C ARG A 568 20.76 32.81 41.41
N LYS A 569 21.33 31.94 42.25
CA LYS A 569 20.68 31.51 43.50
C LYS A 569 20.48 32.67 44.47
N ASP A 570 21.49 33.50 44.69
CA ASP A 570 21.39 34.70 45.54
C ASP A 570 20.31 35.66 45.03
N TYR A 571 20.29 35.90 43.71
CA TYR A 571 19.32 36.77 43.06
C TYR A 571 17.87 36.36 43.35
N TYR A 572 17.55 35.08 43.17
CA TYR A 572 16.20 34.58 43.46
C TYR A 572 15.88 34.56 44.95
N ALA A 573 16.85 34.21 45.81
CA ALA A 573 16.67 34.25 47.26
C ALA A 573 16.33 35.66 47.78
N ARG A 574 16.80 36.70 47.10
CA ARG A 574 16.57 38.11 47.45
C ARG A 574 15.35 38.73 46.76
N GLY A 575 14.52 37.93 46.09
CA GLY A 575 13.27 38.38 45.48
C GLY A 575 13.38 38.77 44.00
N GLY A 576 14.47 38.41 43.32
CA GLY A 576 14.62 38.51 41.88
C GLY A 576 14.37 39.91 41.30
N PHE A 577 13.75 39.96 40.12
CA PHE A 577 13.61 41.19 39.34
C PHE A 577 12.85 42.30 40.06
N GLU A 578 11.80 41.97 40.80
CA GLU A 578 11.01 42.98 41.52
C GLU A 578 11.87 43.76 42.52
N LYS A 579 12.73 43.05 43.26
CA LYS A 579 13.56 43.62 44.33
C LYS A 579 14.93 44.12 43.85
N LEU A 580 15.57 43.43 42.90
CA LEU A 580 16.94 43.70 42.47
C LEU A 580 17.03 44.32 41.07
N GLY A 581 16.01 44.16 40.23
CA GLY A 581 16.03 44.53 38.81
C GLY A 581 16.86 43.57 37.96
N ALA A 582 17.17 43.96 36.72
CA ALA A 582 18.05 43.19 35.82
C ALA A 582 19.54 43.34 36.21
N PRO A 583 20.41 42.39 35.82
CA PRO A 583 21.86 42.61 35.82
C PRO A 583 22.22 43.78 34.89
N VAL A 584 23.23 44.56 35.28
CA VAL A 584 23.71 45.73 34.51
C VAL A 584 25.20 45.64 34.14
N GLU A 585 25.85 44.55 34.52
CA GLU A 585 27.23 44.18 34.19
C GLU A 585 27.38 42.66 34.20
N ASP A 586 28.48 42.16 33.63
CA ASP A 586 28.87 40.75 33.75
C ASP A 586 29.45 40.44 35.13
N GLU A 587 29.37 39.18 35.53
CA GLU A 587 30.00 38.71 36.76
C GLU A 587 31.52 38.87 36.69
N HIS A 588 32.12 39.29 37.81
CA HIS A 588 33.57 39.40 37.93
C HIS A 588 34.04 38.86 39.27
N TYR A 589 35.23 38.25 39.26
CA TYR A 589 35.89 37.75 40.46
C TYR A 589 36.64 38.90 41.14
N ASP A 590 36.38 39.13 42.44
CA ASP A 590 36.94 40.26 43.18
C ASP A 590 38.36 40.04 43.73
N GLY A 591 38.96 38.88 43.43
CA GLY A 591 40.30 38.52 43.91
C GLY A 591 40.32 37.90 45.31
N ASN A 592 39.23 37.97 46.08
CA ASN A 592 39.16 37.54 47.48
C ASN A 592 38.26 36.30 47.70
N GLY A 593 38.04 35.51 46.65
CA GLY A 593 37.18 34.32 46.71
C GLY A 593 35.69 34.62 46.56
N ILE A 594 35.33 35.81 46.04
CA ILE A 594 33.94 36.21 45.85
C ILE A 594 33.72 36.68 44.40
N TRP A 595 32.71 36.10 43.76
CA TRP A 595 32.12 36.59 42.53
C TRP A 595 31.09 37.67 42.83
N ARG A 596 31.10 38.74 42.04
CA ARG A 596 30.20 39.89 42.18
C ARG A 596 29.52 40.19 40.87
N GLN A 597 28.28 40.69 40.95
CA GLN A 597 27.58 41.22 39.79
C GLN A 597 26.56 42.28 40.21
N ALA A 598 26.64 43.47 39.62
CA ALA A 598 25.65 44.52 39.85
C ALA A 598 24.33 44.25 39.12
N CYS A 599 23.23 44.44 39.86
CA CYS A 599 21.89 44.61 39.34
C CYS A 599 21.43 46.07 39.52
N GLN A 600 20.34 46.46 38.87
CA GLN A 600 19.83 47.84 38.89
C GLN A 600 19.65 48.43 40.30
N LYS A 601 19.32 47.61 41.29
CA LYS A 601 19.00 48.07 42.66
C LYS A 601 19.96 47.56 43.74
N ALA A 602 20.84 46.61 43.42
CA ALA A 602 21.77 46.02 44.39
C ALA A 602 22.88 45.21 43.71
N THR A 603 23.97 44.93 44.44
CA THR A 603 25.03 44.01 44.02
C THR A 603 24.81 42.61 44.60
N LEU A 604 24.94 41.60 43.77
CA LEU A 604 24.98 40.19 44.12
C LEU A 604 26.40 39.78 44.52
N GLN A 605 26.53 38.84 45.45
CA GLN A 605 27.81 38.29 45.86
C GLN A 605 27.67 36.78 46.11
N ALA A 606 28.59 35.99 45.59
CA ALA A 606 28.63 34.55 45.83
C ALA A 606 30.07 34.05 45.94
N LYS A 607 30.27 33.01 46.75
CA LYS A 607 31.52 32.26 46.79
C LYS A 607 31.57 31.21 45.69
#